data_AF-A0A2T7NAB2-F1
#
_entry.id   AF-A0A2T7NAB2-F1
#
_cell.length_a   1.000
_cell.length_b   1.000
_cell.length_c   1.000
_cell.angle_alpha   90.00
_cell.angle_beta   90.00
_cell.angle_gamma   90.00
#
_symmetry.space_group_name_H-M   'P 1'
#
loop_
_entity.id
_entity.type
_entity.pdbx_description
1 polymer ?
#
loop_
_entity_poly.entity_id
_entity_poly.type
_entity_poly.pdbx_seq_one_letter_code
_entity_poly.pdbx_strand_id
1 'polypeptide(L)'
;MISDSCLTREYLEAKRVKLGCDQILLEKTIKGLQLLELLIINGVDLTFKGGTSLILLLDRIQRLSIDIDIIVEPEADFSTALDKVISTGKFFRYEEDIRKTVFPVRHYKFYYDSINPSQ
;
A
#
# COMPACT_ATOMS: atom_id res chain seq x y z
N MET A 1 -11.36 6.46 -3.69
CA MET A 1 -11.49 5.77 -2.39
C MET A 1 -11.59 4.28 -2.63
N ILE A 2 -10.57 3.53 -2.20
CA ILE A 2 -10.63 2.07 -2.13
C ILE A 2 -11.66 1.74 -1.05
N SER A 3 -12.76 1.13 -1.48
CA SER A 3 -13.85 0.76 -0.59
C SER A 3 -13.43 -0.36 0.36
N ASP A 4 -13.92 -0.33 1.59
CA ASP A 4 -13.76 -1.43 2.55
C ASP A 4 -14.34 -2.75 2.03
N SER A 5 -15.32 -2.67 1.12
CA SER A 5 -15.85 -3.85 0.43
C SER A 5 -14.82 -4.58 -0.42
N CYS A 6 -13.70 -3.94 -0.77
CA CYS A 6 -12.59 -4.57 -1.50
C CYS A 6 -11.71 -5.44 -0.59
N LEU A 7 -11.92 -5.37 0.72
CA LEU A 7 -11.18 -6.06 1.77
C LEU A 7 -12.15 -6.94 2.58
N THR A 8 -13.08 -7.60 1.89
CA THR A 8 -13.87 -8.70 2.46
C THR A 8 -13.37 -10.03 1.94
N ARG A 9 -13.61 -11.11 2.69
CA ARG A 9 -13.21 -12.46 2.27
C ARG A 9 -13.86 -12.84 0.94
N GLU A 10 -15.12 -12.47 0.75
CA GLU A 10 -15.91 -12.75 -0.45
C GLU A 10 -15.34 -12.02 -1.67
N TYR A 11 -14.99 -10.73 -1.52
CA TYR A 11 -14.40 -9.96 -2.60
C TYR A 11 -13.02 -10.47 -2.99
N LEU A 12 -12.17 -10.73 -1.99
CA LEU A 12 -10.83 -11.24 -2.23
C LEU A 12 -10.88 -12.61 -2.92
N GLU A 13 -11.76 -13.51 -2.49
CA GLU A 13 -11.89 -14.82 -3.12
C GLU A 13 -12.39 -14.71 -4.57
N ALA A 14 -13.42 -13.91 -4.82
CA ALA A 14 -13.95 -13.69 -6.17
C ALA A 14 -12.88 -13.10 -7.10
N LYS A 15 -12.07 -12.14 -6.61
CA LYS A 15 -10.99 -11.53 -7.39
C LYS A 15 -9.79 -12.46 -7.57
N ARG A 16 -9.44 -13.23 -6.55
CA ARG A 16 -8.39 -14.26 -6.61
C ARG A 16 -8.67 -15.25 -7.74
N VAL A 17 -9.90 -15.77 -7.79
CA VAL A 17 -10.33 -16.70 -8.85
C VAL A 17 -10.30 -16.02 -10.22
N LYS A 18 -10.83 -14.80 -10.33
CA LYS A 18 -10.85 -14.04 -11.60
C LYS A 18 -9.45 -13.73 -12.14
N LEU A 19 -8.51 -13.39 -11.26
CA LEU A 19 -7.15 -13.00 -11.62
C LEU A 19 -6.17 -14.17 -11.66
N GLY A 20 -6.55 -15.35 -11.14
CA GLY A 20 -5.67 -16.51 -11.04
C GLY A 20 -4.43 -16.25 -10.18
N CYS A 21 -4.60 -15.53 -9.06
CA CYS A 21 -3.49 -15.07 -8.22
C CYS A 21 -3.52 -15.67 -6.80
N ASP A 22 -2.47 -15.41 -6.03
CA ASP A 22 -2.44 -15.70 -4.61
C ASP A 22 -3.27 -14.67 -3.82
N GLN A 23 -4.02 -15.14 -2.82
CA GLN A 23 -4.92 -14.28 -2.03
C GLN A 23 -4.16 -13.30 -1.15
N ILE A 24 -3.03 -13.73 -0.58
CA ILE A 24 -2.20 -12.94 0.32
C ILE A 24 -1.57 -11.79 -0.46
N LEU A 25 -1.04 -12.09 -1.65
CA LEU A 25 -0.49 -11.07 -2.54
C LEU A 25 -1.56 -10.08 -3.00
N LEU A 26 -2.78 -10.55 -3.27
CA LEU A 26 -3.89 -9.68 -3.66
C LEU A 26 -4.28 -8.72 -2.54
N GLU A 27 -4.46 -9.22 -1.32
CA GLU A 27 -4.76 -8.41 -0.14
C GLU A 27 -3.68 -7.36 0.12
N LYS A 28 -2.40 -7.78 0.12
CA LYS A 28 -1.27 -6.87 0.28
C LYS A 28 -1.20 -5.81 -0.82
N THR A 29 -1.51 -6.16 -2.06
CA THR A 29 -1.57 -5.21 -3.18
C THR A 29 -2.65 -4.16 -2.95
N ILE A 30 -3.86 -4.58 -2.54
CA ILE A 30 -4.97 -3.66 -2.24
C ILE A 30 -4.60 -2.77 -1.06
N LYS A 31 -3.95 -3.32 -0.03
CA LYS A 31 -3.45 -2.55 1.12
C LYS A 31 -2.37 -1.55 0.73
N GLY A 32 -1.42 -1.91 -0.14
CA GLY A 32 -0.43 -0.97 -0.66
C GLY A 32 -1.08 0.20 -1.41
N LEU A 33 -2.07 -0.08 -2.26
CA LEU A 33 -2.84 0.97 -2.94
C LEU A 33 -3.69 1.80 -1.97
N GLN A 34 -4.22 1.21 -0.89
CA GLN A 34 -4.96 1.92 0.16
C GLN A 34 -4.02 2.86 0.93
N LEU A 35 -2.80 2.43 1.22
CA LEU A 35 -1.78 3.30 1.83
C LEU A 35 -1.45 4.48 0.91
N LEU A 36 -1.22 4.23 -0.38
CA LEU A 36 -0.96 5.29 -1.37
C LEU A 36 -2.09 6.33 -1.40
N GLU A 37 -3.34 5.88 -1.44
CA GLU A 37 -4.51 6.75 -1.41
C GLU A 37 -4.55 7.58 -0.11
N LEU A 38 -4.33 6.97 1.04
CA LEU A 38 -4.36 7.67 2.32
C LEU A 38 -3.23 8.70 2.44
N LEU A 39 -2.05 8.43 1.89
CA LEU A 39 -0.96 9.42 1.85
C LEU A 39 -1.38 10.65 1.02
N ILE A 40 -1.95 10.44 -0.17
CA ILE A 40 -2.42 11.54 -1.04
C ILE A 40 -3.53 12.36 -0.35
N ILE A 41 -4.54 11.70 0.24
CA ILE A 41 -5.65 12.40 0.91
C ILE A 41 -5.17 13.18 2.15
N ASN A 42 -4.10 12.71 2.81
CA ASN A 42 -3.50 13.41 3.94
C ASN A 42 -2.52 14.53 3.55
N GLY A 43 -2.44 14.86 2.25
CA GLY A 43 -1.72 16.02 1.75
C GLY A 43 -0.26 15.74 1.37
N VAL A 44 0.13 14.47 1.22
CA VAL A 44 1.46 14.14 0.70
C VAL A 44 1.48 14.39 -0.81
N ASP A 45 2.23 15.40 -1.22
CA ASP A 45 2.58 15.59 -2.63
C ASP A 45 3.64 14.55 -3.02
N LEU A 46 3.27 13.64 -3.91
CA LEU A 46 4.09 12.48 -4.25
C LEU A 46 3.97 12.11 -5.73
N THR A 47 5.03 11.48 -6.24
CA THR A 47 5.00 10.73 -7.50
C THR A 47 5.04 9.24 -7.21
N PHE A 48 3.99 8.52 -7.60
CA PHE A 48 3.97 7.06 -7.54
C PHE A 48 4.77 6.45 -8.69
N LYS A 49 5.72 5.56 -8.39
CA LYS A 49 6.65 4.95 -9.35
C LYS A 49 6.82 3.45 -9.11
N GLY A 50 7.81 2.87 -9.77
CA GLY A 50 8.21 1.48 -9.58
C GLY A 50 7.27 0.49 -10.26
N GLY A 51 7.52 -0.80 -10.03
CA GLY A 51 6.77 -1.87 -10.70
C GLY A 51 5.29 -1.93 -10.31
N THR A 52 4.95 -1.49 -9.10
CA THR A 52 3.56 -1.48 -8.61
C THR A 52 2.71 -0.46 -9.35
N SER A 53 3.29 0.66 -9.81
CA SER A 53 2.56 1.68 -10.59
C SER A 53 1.99 1.15 -11.90
N LEU A 54 2.57 0.08 -12.47
CA LEU A 54 2.10 -0.55 -13.69
C LEU A 54 0.69 -1.13 -13.57
N ILE A 55 0.22 -1.45 -12.35
CA ILE A 55 -1.16 -1.89 -12.11
C ILE A 55 -2.18 -0.80 -12.51
N LEU A 56 -1.79 0.48 -12.43
CA LEU A 56 -2.65 1.61 -12.79
C LEU A 56 -2.49 2.04 -14.26
N LEU A 57 -1.37 1.69 -14.90
CA LEU A 57 -1.01 2.15 -16.24
C LEU A 57 -1.33 1.16 -17.36
N LEU A 58 -1.46 -0.14 -17.05
CA LEU A 58 -1.66 -1.19 -18.04
C LEU A 58 -3.11 -1.67 -18.05
N ASP A 59 -3.64 -1.98 -19.24
CA ASP A 59 -4.99 -2.52 -19.43
C ASP A 59 -5.21 -3.89 -18.75
N ARG A 60 -4.11 -4.62 -18.51
CA ARG A 60 -4.12 -5.91 -17.84
C ARG A 60 -3.06 -5.95 -16.75
N ILE A 61 -3.45 -6.47 -15.59
CA ILE A 61 -2.54 -6.72 -14.47
C ILE A 61 -1.56 -7.82 -14.91
N GLN A 62 -0.29 -7.45 -15.11
CA GLN A 62 0.78 -8.38 -15.48
C GLN A 62 1.32 -9.15 -14.27
N ARG A 63 1.43 -8.46 -13.13
CA ARG A 63 1.85 -9.03 -11.85
C ARG A 63 1.27 -8.24 -10.69
N LEU A 64 1.10 -8.90 -9.55
CA LEU A 64 0.83 -8.24 -8.28
C LEU A 64 2.14 -7.79 -7.63
N SER A 65 2.06 -6.74 -6.81
CA SER A 65 3.20 -6.17 -6.12
C SER A 65 2.70 -5.58 -4.81
N ILE A 66 3.46 -5.77 -3.73
CA ILE A 66 3.00 -5.54 -2.36
C ILE A 66 3.49 -4.20 -1.79
N ASP A 67 4.58 -3.67 -2.34
CA ASP A 67 5.20 -2.43 -1.89
C ASP A 67 4.77 -1.26 -2.79
N ILE A 68 4.73 -0.05 -2.24
CA ILE A 68 4.59 1.18 -3.03
C ILE A 68 5.92 1.93 -3.03
N ASP A 69 6.39 2.29 -4.23
CA ASP A 69 7.56 3.15 -4.40
C ASP A 69 7.08 4.55 -4.73
N ILE A 70 7.42 5.52 -3.88
CA ILE A 70 7.03 6.93 -4.07
C ILE A 70 8.25 7.84 -4.04
N ILE A 71 8.16 8.97 -4.72
CA ILE A 71 9.07 10.11 -4.58
C ILE A 71 8.29 11.24 -3.93
N VAL A 72 8.92 11.91 -2.97
CA VAL A 72 8.41 13.10 -2.29
C VAL A 72 9.51 14.16 -2.28
N GLU A 73 9.13 15.42 -2.08
CA GLU A 73 10.10 16.50 -1.85
C GLU A 73 10.90 16.25 -0.55
N PRO A 74 12.20 16.60 -0.50
CA PRO A 74 13.05 16.35 0.67
C PRO A 74 12.51 16.93 1.98
N GLU A 75 11.78 18.04 1.90
CA GLU A 75 11.21 18.79 3.03
C GLU A 75 9.78 18.34 3.40
N ALA A 76 9.23 17.33 2.72
CA ALA A 76 7.87 16.87 3.00
C ALA A 76 7.75 16.33 4.44
N ASP A 77 6.80 16.87 5.22
CA ASP A 77 6.45 16.32 6.53
C ASP A 77 5.69 15.00 6.36
N PHE A 78 6.48 13.93 6.28
CA PHE A 78 5.96 12.59 6.13
C PHE A 78 5.33 12.08 7.44
N SER A 79 5.89 12.44 8.59
CA SER A 79 5.44 11.98 9.92
C SER A 79 3.96 12.29 10.18
N THR A 80 3.54 13.54 9.96
CA THR A 80 2.15 13.93 10.17
C THR A 80 1.19 13.14 9.28
N ALA A 81 1.58 12.85 8.04
CA ALA A 81 0.76 12.03 7.15
C ALA A 81 0.68 10.58 7.61
N LEU A 82 1.79 10.00 8.09
CA LEU A 82 1.80 8.63 8.60
C LEU A 82 0.93 8.48 9.85
N ASP A 83 0.96 9.45 10.76
CA ASP A 83 0.12 9.43 11.95
C ASP A 83 -1.37 9.53 11.60
N LYS A 84 -1.72 10.36 10.60
CA LYS A 84 -3.08 10.41 10.07
C LYS A 84 -3.50 9.09 9.41
N VAL A 85 -2.59 8.40 8.71
CA VAL A 85 -2.85 7.04 8.18
C VAL A 85 -3.23 6.10 9.32
N ILE A 86 -2.51 6.09 10.43
CA ILE A 86 -2.83 5.24 11.59
C ILE A 86 -4.18 5.62 12.20
N SER A 87 -4.48 6.91 12.30
CA SER A 87 -5.76 7.40 12.86
C SER A 87 -7.00 6.90 12.11
N THR A 88 -6.85 6.46 10.86
CA THR A 88 -7.95 5.91 10.07
C THR A 88 -8.39 4.51 10.51
N GLY A 89 -7.57 3.82 11.32
CA GLY A 89 -7.80 2.43 11.72
C GLY A 89 -7.59 1.40 10.61
N LYS A 90 -7.19 1.81 9.39
CA LYS A 90 -6.89 0.89 8.28
C LYS A 90 -5.53 0.20 8.42
N PHE A 91 -4.65 0.84 9.19
CA PHE A 91 -3.35 0.37 9.65
C PHE A 91 -3.23 0.73 11.13
N PHE A 92 -2.63 -0.15 11.93
CA PHE A 92 -2.52 0.07 13.38
C PHE A 92 -1.11 0.50 13.82
N ARG A 93 -0.10 0.30 12.98
CA ARG A 93 1.29 0.67 13.27
C ARG A 93 2.10 0.86 11.99
N TYR A 94 3.10 1.73 12.06
CA TYR A 94 4.19 1.76 11.09
C TYR A 94 5.54 1.74 11.81
N GLU A 95 6.58 1.27 11.14
CA GLU A 95 7.97 1.31 11.59
C GLU A 95 8.89 1.74 10.47
N GLU A 96 9.85 2.62 10.76
CA GLU A 96 10.94 2.90 9.85
C GLU A 96 11.98 1.78 9.92
N ASP A 97 12.25 1.16 8.78
CA ASP A 97 13.30 0.15 8.59
C ASP A 97 14.58 0.86 8.14
N ILE A 98 15.37 1.31 9.12
CA ILE A 98 16.59 2.08 8.88
C ILE A 98 17.66 1.17 8.25
N ARG A 99 18.01 1.46 7.00
CA ARG A 99 19.04 0.72 6.24
C ARG A 99 20.22 1.63 5.94
N LYS A 100 21.44 1.06 5.94
CA LYS A 100 22.62 1.80 5.47
C LYS A 100 22.53 2.00 3.97
N THR A 101 22.42 3.25 3.54
CA THR A 101 22.30 3.65 2.14
C THR A 101 23.00 4.99 1.93
N VAL A 102 23.55 5.19 0.72
CA VAL A 102 24.09 6.50 0.29
C VAL A 102 23.05 7.37 -0.40
N PHE A 103 21.86 6.80 -0.67
CA PHE A 103 20.76 7.48 -1.32
C PHE A 103 19.78 8.03 -0.27
N PRO A 104 19.09 9.15 -0.54
CA PRO A 104 18.05 9.70 0.33
C PRO A 104 16.77 8.86 0.23
N VAL A 105 16.82 7.61 0.70
CA VAL A 105 15.71 6.67 0.69
C VAL A 105 15.39 6.23 2.11
N ARG A 106 14.08 6.21 2.42
CA ARG A 106 13.53 5.73 3.69
C ARG A 106 12.63 4.54 3.40
N HIS A 107 12.68 3.53 4.26
CA HIS A 107 11.85 2.35 4.14
C HIS A 107 10.92 2.28 5.34
N TYR A 108 9.66 1.96 5.08
CA TYR A 108 8.65 1.82 6.13
C TYR A 108 7.93 0.49 5.99
N LYS A 109 7.61 -0.10 7.14
CA LYS A 109 6.71 -1.24 7.26
C LYS A 109 5.40 -0.74 7.85
N PHE A 110 4.29 -1.14 7.25
CA PHE A 110 2.95 -0.86 7.77
C PHE A 110 2.28 -2.17 8.19
N TYR A 111 1.60 -2.12 9.33
CA TYR A 111 0.92 -3.26 9.93
C TYR A 111 -0.58 -3.03 9.94
N TYR A 112 -1.32 -4.07 9.56
CA TYR A 112 -2.78 -4.07 9.47
C TYR A 112 -3.31 -5.44 9.87
N ASP A 113 -4.58 -5.50 10.30
CA ASP A 113 -5.24 -6.76 10.59
C ASP A 113 -5.65 -7.45 9.28
N SER A 114 -5.08 -8.64 9.06
CA SER A 114 -5.38 -9.46 7.88
C SER A 114 -6.76 -10.10 8.00
N ILE A 115 -7.48 -10.16 6.88
CA ILE A 115 -8.77 -10.88 6.80
C ILE A 115 -8.55 -12.41 6.86
N ASN A 116 -7.31 -12.84 6.63
CA ASN A 116 -6.84 -14.20 6.76
C ASN A 116 -6.00 -14.34 8.04
N PRO A 117 -6.61 -14.76 9.17
CA PRO A 117 -5.95 -14.82 10.48
C PRO A 117 -4.88 -15.91 10.61
N SER A 118 -4.63 -16.70 9.57
CA SER A 118 -3.54 -17.67 9.49
C SER A 118 -2.18 -17.06 9.05
N GLN A 119 -2.06 -15.73 9.14
CA GLN A 119 -0.85 -14.95 8.81
C GLN A 119 -0.21 -14.33 10.06
#